data_AF-A0A518G541-F1
#
_entry.id   AF-A0A518G541-F1
#
_cell.length_a   1.000
_cell.length_b   1.000
_cell.length_c   1.000
_cell.angle_alpha   90.00
_cell.angle_beta   90.00
_cell.angle_gamma   90.00
#
_symmetry.space_group_name_H-M   'P 1'
#
loop_
_entity.id
_entity.type
_entity.pdbx_description
1 polymer ?
#
loop_
_entity_poly.entity_id
_entity_poly.type
_entity_poly.pdbx_seq_one_letter_code
_entity_poly.pdbx_strand_id
1 'polypeptide(L)'
;MSFLSTFTSGVDGWYEPQQTLPKQRMCGAAALVMAYRRCGIDIDQNSVWDEIAHEFEGFHRASTRDLAVHALQTGLEAVVVQTHLPFQALESCWQNNLPAILNHRVAEASPEGHFSLLAGINHESVFLSDPIDGPCVEKTRQEFGQLWLPTKSGSEIAGNVLVILGNPEEQPSLWCHCNRLFPHSIECERCAATVPLRPTRGLGCWNPGCTSRLWWRLFCPYCDHAIHAF
;
A
#
# COMPACT_ATOMS: atom_id res chain seq x y z
N MET A 1 8.26 -1.55 30.33
CA MET A 1 8.86 -1.89 29.02
C MET A 1 8.31 -0.91 28.02
N SER A 2 9.16 -0.14 27.33
CA SER A 2 8.70 0.89 26.40
C SER A 2 8.09 0.23 25.17
N PHE A 3 7.01 0.81 24.63
CA PHE A 3 6.34 0.38 23.40
C PHE A 3 7.34 0.14 22.25
N LEU A 4 8.42 0.91 22.20
CA LEU A 4 9.49 0.82 21.21
C LEU A 4 10.27 -0.51 21.25
N SER A 5 10.48 -1.10 22.43
CA SER A 5 11.32 -2.31 22.55
C SER A 5 10.65 -3.57 21.99
N THR A 6 9.31 -3.64 22.00
CA THR A 6 8.56 -4.75 21.39
C THR A 6 8.30 -4.49 19.91
N PHE A 7 8.38 -3.23 19.49
CA PHE A 7 8.13 -2.80 18.12
C PHE A 7 9.29 -3.17 17.18
N THR A 8 10.54 -2.92 17.60
CA THR A 8 11.71 -3.12 16.73
C THR A 8 12.01 -4.58 16.42
N SER A 9 11.80 -5.49 17.38
CA SER A 9 12.15 -6.91 17.19
C SER A 9 11.32 -7.62 16.12
N GLY A 10 10.11 -7.12 15.84
CA GLY A 10 9.26 -7.66 14.78
C GLY A 10 9.65 -7.16 13.39
N VAL A 11 10.15 -5.92 13.27
CA VAL A 11 10.34 -5.22 11.99
C VAL A 11 11.62 -5.66 11.28
N ASP A 12 12.69 -5.93 12.03
CA ASP A 12 13.97 -6.36 11.46
C ASP A 12 13.87 -7.70 10.68
N GLY A 13 12.91 -8.56 11.04
CA GLY A 13 12.75 -9.89 10.45
C GLY A 13 12.24 -9.90 9.00
N TRP A 14 11.67 -8.80 8.52
CA TRP A 14 11.14 -8.70 7.15
C TRP A 14 11.69 -7.52 6.36
N TYR A 15 12.58 -6.72 6.93
CA TYR A 15 13.20 -5.59 6.24
C TYR A 15 14.02 -6.03 5.01
N GLU A 16 13.92 -5.25 3.93
CA GLU A 16 14.68 -5.44 2.69
C GLU A 16 15.12 -4.05 2.18
N PRO A 17 16.43 -3.73 2.18
CA PRO A 17 16.91 -2.52 1.54
C PRO A 17 16.72 -2.61 0.02
N GLN A 18 16.52 -1.48 -0.66
CA GLN A 18 16.50 -1.51 -2.13
C GLN A 18 17.89 -1.84 -2.67
N GLN A 19 17.95 -2.72 -3.66
CA GLN A 19 19.15 -2.95 -4.43
C GLN A 19 19.42 -1.72 -5.30
N THR A 20 20.69 -1.33 -5.41
CA THR A 20 21.10 -0.16 -6.19
C THR A 20 21.65 -0.63 -7.53
N LEU A 21 20.87 -0.42 -8.59
CA LEU A 21 21.29 -0.66 -9.97
C LEU A 21 21.16 0.63 -10.78
N PRO A 22 22.10 0.93 -11.71
CA PRO A 22 22.02 2.14 -12.52
C PRO A 22 20.68 2.26 -13.24
N LYS A 23 20.01 3.41 -13.09
CA LYS A 23 18.69 3.73 -13.70
C LYS A 23 17.51 2.86 -13.25
N GLN A 24 17.62 2.17 -12.12
CA GLN A 24 16.55 1.34 -11.57
C GLN A 24 16.03 1.90 -10.24
N ARG A 25 14.71 2.11 -10.15
CA ARG A 25 14.03 2.57 -8.93
C ARG A 25 13.34 1.40 -8.24
N MET A 26 14.13 0.59 -7.54
CA MET A 26 13.70 -0.71 -6.99
C MET A 26 12.94 -0.60 -5.66
N CYS A 27 12.64 0.59 -5.14
CA CYS A 27 11.90 0.75 -3.88
C CYS A 27 10.53 0.04 -3.89
N GLY A 28 9.86 -0.02 -5.05
CA GLY A 28 8.61 -0.79 -5.20
C GLY A 28 8.79 -2.29 -5.00
N ALA A 29 9.83 -2.88 -5.58
CA ALA A 29 10.15 -4.30 -5.39
C ALA A 29 10.57 -4.59 -3.95
N ALA A 30 11.42 -3.74 -3.36
CA ALA A 30 11.84 -3.87 -1.97
C ALA A 30 10.64 -3.84 -1.02
N ALA A 31 9.75 -2.84 -1.15
CA ALA A 31 8.55 -2.74 -0.33
C ALA A 31 7.62 -3.95 -0.50
N LEU A 32 7.51 -4.50 -1.71
CA LEU A 32 6.69 -5.67 -1.99
C LEU A 32 7.29 -6.96 -1.39
N VAL A 33 8.61 -7.17 -1.47
CA VAL A 33 9.31 -8.28 -0.79
C VAL A 33 9.08 -8.23 0.71
N MET A 34 9.20 -7.05 1.32
CA MET A 34 8.92 -6.88 2.75
C MET A 34 7.46 -7.24 3.09
N ALA A 35 6.51 -6.86 2.23
CA ALA A 35 5.10 -7.20 2.40
C ALA A 35 4.83 -8.71 2.23
N TYR A 36 5.51 -9.37 1.27
CA TYR A 36 5.44 -10.82 1.09
C TYR A 36 5.95 -11.58 2.31
N ARG A 37 7.09 -11.18 2.88
CA ARG A 37 7.63 -11.79 4.10
C ARG A 37 6.67 -11.67 5.27
N ARG A 38 5.96 -10.54 5.41
CA ARG A 38 4.89 -10.40 6.40
C ARG A 38 3.70 -11.34 6.18
N CYS A 39 3.45 -11.73 4.93
CA CYS A 39 2.46 -12.75 4.59
C CYS A 39 3.01 -14.19 4.65
N GLY A 40 4.29 -14.38 5.02
CA GLY A 40 4.92 -15.70 5.08
C GLY A 40 5.41 -16.23 3.73
N ILE A 41 5.55 -15.36 2.73
CA ILE A 41 6.08 -15.70 1.40
C ILE A 41 7.54 -15.21 1.33
N ASP A 42 8.46 -16.13 1.04
CA ASP A 42 9.86 -15.80 0.80
C ASP A 42 10.13 -15.69 -0.70
N ILE A 43 10.55 -14.51 -1.14
CA ILE A 43 10.83 -14.17 -2.54
C ILE A 43 11.89 -13.07 -2.57
N ASP A 44 12.77 -13.13 -3.57
CA ASP A 44 13.85 -12.15 -3.72
C ASP A 44 13.44 -10.95 -4.57
N GLN A 45 14.17 -9.84 -4.40
CA GLN A 45 13.85 -8.57 -5.04
C GLN A 45 14.03 -8.60 -6.57
N ASN A 46 14.97 -9.40 -7.10
CA ASN A 46 15.21 -9.45 -8.54
C ASN A 46 14.09 -10.19 -9.26
N SER A 47 13.64 -11.32 -8.71
CA SER A 47 12.49 -12.06 -9.25
C SER A 47 11.24 -11.18 -9.31
N VAL A 48 10.95 -10.43 -8.25
CA VAL A 48 9.83 -9.47 -8.25
C VAL A 48 10.05 -8.37 -9.30
N TRP A 49 11.25 -7.79 -9.35
CA TRP A 49 11.56 -6.67 -10.22
C TRP A 49 11.43 -6.99 -11.71
N ASP A 50 11.89 -8.18 -12.11
CA ASP A 50 11.80 -8.67 -13.50
C ASP A 50 10.35 -8.72 -14.01
N GLU A 51 9.38 -8.86 -13.11
CA GLU A 51 7.95 -8.93 -13.45
C GLU A 51 7.22 -7.58 -13.37
N ILE A 52 7.61 -6.68 -12.46
CA ILE A 52 6.88 -5.43 -12.21
C ILE A 52 7.49 -4.20 -12.87
N ALA A 53 8.77 -4.26 -13.24
CA ALA A 53 9.47 -3.11 -13.79
C ALA A 53 9.06 -2.83 -15.24
N HIS A 54 8.83 -1.56 -15.54
CA HIS A 54 8.63 -1.09 -16.91
C HIS A 54 9.44 0.18 -17.16
N GLU A 55 9.85 0.38 -18.42
CA GLU A 55 10.58 1.57 -18.83
C GLU A 55 9.62 2.77 -18.91
N PHE A 56 10.02 3.88 -18.30
CA PHE A 56 9.36 5.17 -18.41
C PHE A 56 10.42 6.28 -18.40
N GLU A 57 10.45 7.10 -19.46
CA GLU A 57 11.39 8.22 -19.61
C GLU A 57 12.87 7.82 -19.39
N GLY A 58 13.25 6.59 -19.80
CA GLY A 58 14.62 6.07 -19.69
C GLY A 58 15.00 5.53 -18.32
N PHE A 59 14.04 5.41 -17.39
CA PHE A 59 14.20 4.75 -16.10
C PHE A 59 13.28 3.52 -16.01
N HIS A 60 13.74 2.49 -15.31
CA HIS A 60 12.86 1.38 -14.93
C HIS A 60 12.22 1.68 -13.57
N ARG A 61 10.89 1.57 -13.52
CA ARG A 61 10.09 1.79 -12.30
C ARG A 61 8.90 0.84 -12.26
N ALA A 62 8.28 0.76 -11.08
CA ALA A 62 7.02 0.07 -10.87
C ALA A 62 5.95 1.06 -10.38
N SER A 63 4.70 0.80 -10.70
CA SER A 63 3.54 1.55 -10.20
C SER A 63 2.81 0.78 -9.10
N THR A 64 1.96 1.45 -8.32
CA THR A 64 1.08 0.79 -7.33
C THR A 64 0.24 -0.33 -7.93
N ARG A 65 -0.14 -0.15 -9.21
CA ARG A 65 -0.86 -1.14 -10.00
C ARG A 65 -0.03 -2.41 -10.17
N ASP A 66 1.23 -2.28 -10.60
CA ASP A 66 2.10 -3.42 -10.90
C ASP A 66 2.36 -4.24 -9.62
N LEU A 67 2.56 -3.54 -8.49
CA LEU A 67 2.68 -4.17 -7.16
C LEU A 67 1.44 -5.01 -6.82
N ALA A 68 0.24 -4.45 -7.02
CA ALA A 68 -1.01 -5.15 -6.73
C ALA A 68 -1.25 -6.35 -7.67
N VAL A 69 -0.96 -6.21 -8.96
CA VAL A 69 -1.07 -7.31 -9.93
C VAL A 69 -0.16 -8.47 -9.55
N HIS A 70 1.10 -8.19 -9.25
CA HIS A 70 2.07 -9.21 -8.84
C HIS A 70 1.63 -9.91 -7.54
N ALA A 71 1.11 -9.16 -6.55
CA ALA A 71 0.52 -9.73 -5.34
C ALA A 71 -0.64 -10.70 -5.63
N LEU A 72 -1.57 -10.32 -6.50
CA LEU A 72 -2.68 -11.17 -6.92
C LEU A 72 -2.20 -12.43 -7.65
N GLN A 73 -1.21 -12.31 -8.52
CA GLN A 73 -0.62 -13.44 -9.26
C GLN A 73 0.14 -14.42 -8.34
N THR A 74 0.69 -13.92 -7.23
CA THR A 74 1.34 -14.73 -6.19
C THR A 74 0.32 -15.41 -5.26
N GLY A 75 -0.98 -15.20 -5.48
CA GLY A 75 -2.06 -15.82 -4.68
C GLY A 75 -2.43 -15.06 -3.41
N LEU A 76 -1.91 -13.85 -3.20
CA LEU A 76 -2.38 -12.95 -2.15
C LEU A 76 -3.66 -12.22 -2.58
N GLU A 77 -4.35 -11.65 -1.59
CA GLU A 77 -5.35 -10.62 -1.82
C GLU A 77 -4.65 -9.26 -1.90
N ALA A 78 -5.06 -8.41 -2.85
CA ALA A 78 -4.53 -7.05 -2.95
C ALA A 78 -5.53 -6.05 -3.52
N VAL A 79 -5.47 -4.82 -3.01
CA VAL A 79 -6.24 -3.66 -3.48
C VAL A 79 -5.39 -2.40 -3.47
N VAL A 80 -5.64 -1.51 -4.43
CA VAL A 80 -5.04 -0.17 -4.48
C VAL A 80 -6.13 0.85 -4.22
N VAL A 81 -5.95 1.69 -3.20
CA VAL A 81 -6.95 2.70 -2.82
C VAL A 81 -6.35 4.07 -2.60
N GLN A 82 -7.15 5.10 -2.88
CA GLN A 82 -6.92 6.45 -2.39
C GLN A 82 -7.77 6.70 -1.15
N THR A 83 -7.14 6.87 0.00
CA THR A 83 -7.81 7.11 1.27
C THR A 83 -8.21 8.57 1.48
N HIS A 84 -9.31 8.77 2.19
CA HIS A 84 -9.77 10.10 2.62
C HIS A 84 -9.60 10.36 4.12
N LEU A 85 -9.36 9.29 4.87
CA LEU A 85 -9.08 9.31 6.30
C LEU A 85 -7.73 8.60 6.48
N PRO A 86 -6.62 9.21 6.01
CA PRO A 86 -5.36 8.51 5.78
C PRO A 86 -4.86 7.75 7.00
N PHE A 87 -4.79 8.42 8.16
CA PHE A 87 -4.30 7.78 9.37
C PHE A 87 -5.26 6.72 9.92
N GLN A 88 -6.57 6.85 9.72
CA GLN A 88 -7.52 5.81 10.12
C GLN A 88 -7.40 4.57 9.22
N ALA A 89 -7.11 4.74 7.92
CA ALA A 89 -6.80 3.63 7.02
C ALA A 89 -5.51 2.90 7.44
N LEU A 90 -4.46 3.64 7.82
CA LEU A 90 -3.22 3.05 8.33
C LEU A 90 -3.44 2.31 9.67
N GLU A 91 -4.18 2.93 10.61
CA GLU A 91 -4.58 2.29 11.87
C GLU A 91 -5.35 1.00 11.62
N SER A 92 -6.31 1.03 10.68
CA SER A 92 -7.10 -0.14 10.29
C SER A 92 -6.22 -1.25 9.71
N CYS A 93 -5.29 -0.95 8.80
CA CYS A 93 -4.35 -1.94 8.27
C CYS A 93 -3.48 -2.53 9.39
N TRP A 94 -2.93 -1.68 10.26
CA TRP A 94 -2.08 -2.10 11.36
C TRP A 94 -2.81 -3.01 12.36
N GLN A 95 -4.00 -2.62 12.82
CA GLN A 95 -4.81 -3.39 13.78
C GLN A 95 -5.25 -4.75 13.23
N ASN A 96 -5.39 -4.87 11.91
CA ASN A 96 -5.76 -6.11 11.25
C ASN A 96 -4.54 -6.91 10.73
N ASN A 97 -3.32 -6.50 11.08
CA ASN A 97 -2.07 -7.11 10.61
C ASN A 97 -1.96 -7.22 9.07
N LEU A 98 -2.51 -6.24 8.36
CA LEU A 98 -2.43 -6.17 6.90
C LEU A 98 -1.19 -5.37 6.47
N PRO A 99 -0.31 -5.94 5.63
CA PRO A 99 0.76 -5.17 5.01
C PRO A 99 0.18 -4.03 4.14
N ALA A 100 0.70 -2.82 4.34
CA ALA A 100 0.27 -1.63 3.60
C ALA A 100 1.49 -0.91 3.01
N ILE A 101 1.64 -0.96 1.69
CA ILE A 101 2.69 -0.26 0.96
C ILE A 101 2.19 1.13 0.60
N LEU A 102 2.95 2.16 0.96
CA LEU A 102 2.57 3.56 0.84
C LEU A 102 3.36 4.19 -0.30
N ASN A 103 2.66 4.87 -1.21
CA ASN A 103 3.31 5.70 -2.23
C ASN A 103 3.30 7.17 -1.78
N HIS A 104 4.46 7.68 -1.39
CA HIS A 104 4.63 9.04 -0.89
C HIS A 104 5.84 9.70 -1.54
N ARG A 105 6.05 11.00 -1.29
CA ARG A 105 7.22 11.70 -1.83
C ARG A 105 8.45 11.42 -0.98
N VAL A 106 9.63 11.39 -1.61
CA VAL A 106 10.92 11.22 -0.89
C VAL A 106 11.16 12.39 0.08
N ALA A 107 10.80 13.61 -0.33
CA ALA A 107 10.99 14.83 0.44
C ALA A 107 9.90 15.86 0.13
N GLU A 108 9.71 16.85 1.01
CA GLU A 108 8.62 17.84 0.93
C GLU A 108 8.66 18.72 -0.33
N ALA A 109 9.83 18.96 -0.93
CA ALA A 109 9.94 19.71 -2.18
C ALA A 109 10.05 18.81 -3.42
N SER A 110 10.22 17.49 -3.25
CA SER A 110 10.43 16.57 -4.37
C SER A 110 9.09 16.17 -5.02
N PRO A 111 9.00 16.12 -6.37
CA PRO A 111 7.87 15.51 -7.05
C PRO A 111 7.97 13.97 -7.11
N GLU A 112 9.13 13.40 -6.80
CA GLU A 112 9.43 11.99 -6.97
C GLU A 112 8.69 11.11 -5.96
N GLY A 113 8.07 10.05 -6.46
CA GLY A 113 7.40 9.02 -5.67
C GLY A 113 8.37 8.01 -5.07
N HIS A 114 7.97 7.43 -3.95
CA HIS A 114 8.72 6.46 -3.19
C HIS A 114 7.78 5.49 -2.52
N PHE A 115 8.23 4.24 -2.41
CA PHE A 115 7.49 3.18 -1.76
C PHE A 115 8.15 2.79 -0.45
N SER A 116 7.36 2.81 0.61
CA SER A 116 7.75 2.30 1.92
C SER A 116 6.63 1.43 2.49
N LEU A 117 6.97 0.49 3.36
CA LEU A 117 6.00 -0.39 4.01
C LEU A 117 5.63 0.15 5.38
N LEU A 118 4.35 0.15 5.72
CA LEU A 118 3.88 0.49 7.07
C LEU A 118 4.45 -0.50 8.09
N ALA A 119 5.34 -0.02 8.95
CA ALA A 119 5.88 -0.77 10.08
C ALA A 119 5.08 -0.60 11.35
N GLY A 120 4.32 0.50 11.45
CA GLY A 120 3.30 0.67 12.48
C GLY A 120 2.88 2.12 12.63
N ILE A 121 2.01 2.35 13.61
CA ILE A 121 1.37 3.66 13.81
C ILE A 121 0.91 3.82 15.26
N ASN A 122 1.07 5.02 15.80
CA ASN A 122 0.49 5.44 17.07
C ASN A 122 -0.17 6.81 16.90
N HIS A 123 -0.65 7.44 17.97
CA HIS A 123 -1.39 8.71 17.91
C HIS A 123 -0.55 9.91 17.41
N GLU A 124 0.78 9.86 17.49
CA GLU A 124 1.69 10.95 17.10
C GLU A 124 2.43 10.67 15.80
N SER A 125 2.80 9.41 15.56
CA SER A 125 3.78 9.02 14.55
C SER A 125 3.32 7.84 13.68
N VAL A 126 3.85 7.82 12.47
CA VAL A 126 3.85 6.70 11.54
C VAL A 126 5.28 6.16 11.46
N PHE A 127 5.42 4.84 11.52
CA PHE A 127 6.70 4.15 11.40
C PHE A 127 6.73 3.39 10.08
N LEU A 128 7.81 3.56 9.33
CA LEU A 128 7.97 3.00 7.99
C LEU A 128 9.20 2.10 7.94
N SER A 129 9.08 0.96 7.28
CA SER A 129 10.23 0.26 6.73
C SER A 129 10.49 0.83 5.35
N ASP A 130 11.49 1.69 5.29
CA ASP A 130 11.86 2.46 4.11
C ASP A 130 13.06 1.80 3.42
N PRO A 131 12.95 1.36 2.16
CA PRO A 131 14.04 0.70 1.45
C PRO A 131 15.33 1.51 1.33
N ILE A 132 15.27 2.84 1.49
CA ILE A 132 16.41 3.76 1.44
C ILE A 132 16.93 4.05 2.85
N ASP A 133 16.00 4.40 3.76
CA ASP A 133 16.35 5.01 5.04
C ASP A 133 16.43 4.00 6.21
N GLY A 134 15.88 2.79 6.07
CA GLY A 134 16.00 1.72 7.07
C GLY A 134 14.68 1.11 7.55
N PRO A 135 14.75 0.12 8.47
CA PRO A 135 13.61 -0.70 8.88
C PRO A 135 12.53 0.04 9.69
N CYS A 136 12.86 1.09 10.42
CA CYS A 136 11.93 1.74 11.35
C CYS A 136 12.12 3.26 11.37
N VAL A 137 11.84 3.89 10.23
CA VAL A 137 11.85 5.34 10.07
C VAL A 137 10.59 5.92 10.69
N GLU A 138 10.78 6.70 11.75
CA GLU A 138 9.69 7.44 12.39
C GLU A 138 9.45 8.77 11.65
N LYS A 139 8.18 9.08 11.42
CA LYS A 139 7.73 10.41 10.98
C LYS A 139 6.51 10.81 11.79
N THR A 140 6.41 12.07 12.17
CA THR A 140 5.15 12.55 12.77
C THR A 140 4.01 12.41 11.75
N ARG A 141 2.78 12.25 12.23
CA ARG A 141 1.60 12.24 11.33
C ARG A 141 1.53 13.50 10.47
N GLN A 142 1.89 14.66 11.02
CA GLN A 142 1.90 15.92 10.26
C GLN A 142 2.91 15.87 9.11
N GLU A 143 4.17 15.51 9.38
CA GLU A 143 5.22 15.42 8.37
C GLU A 143 4.87 14.40 7.29
N PHE A 144 4.47 13.19 7.70
CA PHE A 144 4.08 12.15 6.74
C PHE A 144 2.87 12.57 5.91
N GLY A 145 1.89 13.22 6.52
CA GLY A 145 0.73 13.76 5.81
C GLY A 145 1.12 14.73 4.69
N GLN A 146 2.14 15.58 4.89
CA GLN A 146 2.65 16.47 3.83
C GLN A 146 3.40 15.72 2.73
N LEU A 147 4.18 14.70 3.09
CA LEU A 147 4.87 13.85 2.11
C LEU A 147 3.90 13.00 1.29
N TRP A 148 2.75 12.64 1.87
CA TRP A 148 1.75 11.80 1.23
C TRP A 148 0.77 12.59 0.35
N LEU A 149 0.90 13.91 0.26
CA LEU A 149 0.16 14.75 -0.69
C LEU A 149 1.00 15.06 -1.92
N PRO A 150 0.40 15.21 -3.12
CA PRO A 150 1.14 15.57 -4.32
C PRO A 150 1.68 17.00 -4.26
N THR A 151 2.74 17.28 -5.02
CA THR A 151 3.14 18.67 -5.33
C THR A 151 2.23 19.29 -6.39
N LYS A 152 2.25 20.62 -6.53
CA LYS A 152 1.41 21.35 -7.50
C LYS A 152 1.70 21.03 -8.97
N SER A 153 2.87 20.51 -9.31
CA SER A 153 3.28 20.27 -10.70
C SER A 153 4.18 19.04 -10.81
N GLY A 154 3.82 18.11 -11.68
CA GLY A 154 4.66 16.96 -12.05
C GLY A 154 4.86 15.91 -10.96
N SER A 155 4.03 15.90 -9.92
CA SER A 155 4.14 14.89 -8.86
C SER A 155 3.88 13.48 -9.43
N GLU A 156 4.74 12.54 -9.09
CA GLU A 156 4.58 11.13 -9.46
C GLU A 156 3.54 10.39 -8.61
N ILE A 157 3.01 11.03 -7.57
CA ILE A 157 2.01 10.45 -6.68
C ILE A 157 0.67 11.17 -6.82
N ALA A 158 -0.43 10.44 -6.67
CA ALA A 158 -1.78 11.03 -6.59
C ALA A 158 -2.15 11.49 -5.16
N GLY A 159 -1.32 11.08 -4.18
CA GLY A 159 -1.45 11.33 -2.76
C GLY A 159 -2.51 10.47 -2.05
N ASN A 160 -2.25 10.15 -0.78
CA ASN A 160 -3.06 9.24 0.03
C ASN A 160 -3.32 7.89 -0.66
N VAL A 161 -2.39 7.41 -1.49
CA VAL A 161 -2.50 6.12 -2.17
C VAL A 161 -1.70 5.07 -1.40
N LEU A 162 -2.32 3.91 -1.20
CA LEU A 162 -1.68 2.72 -0.65
C LEU A 162 -2.11 1.44 -1.38
N VAL A 163 -1.25 0.44 -1.35
CA VAL A 163 -1.55 -0.95 -1.71
C VAL A 163 -1.71 -1.73 -0.41
N ILE A 164 -2.84 -2.39 -0.24
CA ILE A 164 -3.13 -3.22 0.94
C ILE A 164 -3.10 -4.67 0.50
N LEU A 165 -2.35 -5.50 1.21
CA LEU A 165 -2.22 -6.94 0.95
C LEU A 165 -2.82 -7.75 2.09
N GLY A 166 -3.24 -8.97 1.80
CA GLY A 166 -3.75 -9.93 2.79
C GLY A 166 -3.65 -11.38 2.31
N ASN A 167 -3.77 -12.31 3.25
CA ASN A 167 -3.85 -13.74 2.92
C ASN A 167 -5.29 -14.13 2.58
N PRO A 168 -5.52 -15.01 1.58
CA PRO A 168 -6.86 -15.39 1.13
C PRO A 168 -7.71 -16.14 2.18
N GLU A 169 -7.06 -16.68 3.21
CA GLU A 169 -7.72 -17.40 4.30
C GLU A 169 -8.39 -16.48 5.32
N GLU A 170 -8.20 -15.16 5.22
CA GLU A 170 -8.88 -14.23 6.10
C GLU A 170 -10.39 -14.21 5.84
N GLN A 171 -11.16 -14.63 6.85
CA GLN A 171 -12.61 -14.56 6.74
C GLN A 171 -13.04 -13.10 6.56
N PRO A 172 -13.84 -12.80 5.51
CA PRO A 172 -14.32 -11.47 5.28
C PRO A 172 -15.12 -11.01 6.49
N SER A 173 -14.82 -9.80 6.98
CA SER A 173 -15.80 -9.06 7.77
C SER A 173 -16.97 -8.74 6.85
N LEU A 174 -17.98 -9.61 6.83
CA LEU A 174 -19.16 -9.45 5.98
C LEU A 174 -20.11 -8.35 6.50
N TRP A 175 -19.85 -7.85 7.71
CA TRP A 175 -20.76 -6.98 8.43
C TRP A 175 -20.10 -5.64 8.73
N CYS A 176 -20.51 -4.62 7.97
CA CYS A 176 -20.34 -3.25 8.37
C CYS A 176 -21.52 -2.81 9.26
N HIS A 177 -21.31 -1.83 10.14
CA HIS A 177 -22.35 -1.19 10.96
C HIS A 177 -23.55 -0.68 10.13
N CYS A 178 -23.40 -0.45 8.83
CA CYS A 178 -24.49 -0.06 7.94
C CYS A 178 -25.33 -1.24 7.40
N ASN A 179 -25.12 -2.47 7.89
CA ASN A 179 -25.84 -3.70 7.51
C ASN A 179 -25.87 -4.01 6.01
N ARG A 180 -24.90 -3.50 5.24
CA ARG A 180 -24.75 -3.85 3.82
C ARG A 180 -23.70 -4.94 3.68
N LEU A 181 -24.02 -5.93 2.85
CA LEU A 181 -23.06 -6.95 2.44
C LEU A 181 -21.92 -6.29 1.67
N PHE A 182 -20.68 -6.65 2.01
CA PHE A 182 -19.51 -6.19 1.30
C PHE A 182 -19.27 -7.08 0.07
N PRO A 183 -19.34 -6.56 -1.17
CA PRO A 183 -19.14 -7.37 -2.37
C PRO A 183 -17.70 -7.89 -2.42
N HIS A 184 -17.51 -9.13 -2.89
CA HIS A 184 -16.16 -9.70 -2.98
C HIS A 184 -15.33 -9.10 -4.12
N SER A 185 -16.00 -8.64 -5.18
CA SER A 185 -15.40 -8.04 -6.35
C SER A 185 -16.38 -7.09 -7.03
N ILE A 186 -15.87 -6.28 -7.93
CA ILE A 186 -16.64 -5.43 -8.84
C ILE A 186 -16.06 -5.54 -10.25
N GLU A 187 -16.85 -5.22 -11.27
CA GLU A 187 -16.35 -5.13 -12.64
C GLU A 187 -15.77 -3.73 -12.90
N CYS A 188 -14.60 -3.66 -13.53
CA CYS A 188 -14.02 -2.37 -13.92
C CYS A 188 -14.74 -1.81 -15.16
N GLU A 189 -15.33 -0.63 -15.04
CA GLU A 189 -16.06 0.05 -16.13
C GLU A 189 -15.20 0.37 -17.37
N ARG A 190 -13.86 0.34 -17.24
CA ARG A 190 -12.94 0.63 -18.36
C ARG A 190 -12.47 -0.62 -19.09
N CYS A 191 -12.09 -1.67 -18.37
CA CYS A 191 -11.47 -2.87 -18.98
C CYS A 191 -12.29 -4.16 -18.79
N ALA A 192 -13.46 -4.08 -18.16
CA ALA A 192 -14.35 -5.19 -17.81
C ALA A 192 -13.70 -6.28 -16.92
N ALA A 193 -12.50 -6.06 -16.41
CA ALA A 193 -11.84 -7.01 -15.52
C ALA A 193 -12.53 -7.05 -14.15
N THR A 194 -12.59 -8.25 -13.55
CA THR A 194 -13.07 -8.44 -12.18
C THR A 194 -12.02 -7.94 -11.19
N VAL A 195 -12.30 -6.83 -10.51
CA VAL A 195 -11.44 -6.22 -9.49
C VAL A 195 -11.80 -6.79 -8.12
N PRO A 196 -10.88 -7.45 -7.42
CA PRO A 196 -11.13 -7.92 -6.07
C PRO A 196 -11.29 -6.74 -5.11
N LEU A 197 -12.14 -6.90 -4.10
CA LEU A 197 -12.31 -5.91 -3.02
C LEU A 197 -11.79 -6.45 -1.70
N ARG A 198 -10.61 -7.05 -1.72
CA ARG A 198 -9.99 -7.70 -0.56
C ARG A 198 -8.50 -7.33 -0.42
N PRO A 199 -7.96 -7.25 0.81
CA PRO A 199 -8.59 -7.60 2.09
C PRO A 199 -9.65 -6.59 2.56
N THR A 200 -10.83 -7.06 2.98
CA THR A 200 -11.95 -6.16 3.34
C THR A 200 -11.70 -5.38 4.63
N ARG A 201 -10.93 -5.98 5.56
CA ARG A 201 -10.65 -5.41 6.88
C ARG A 201 -9.87 -4.08 6.81
N GLY A 202 -9.03 -3.90 5.80
CA GLY A 202 -8.28 -2.65 5.57
C GLY A 202 -9.05 -1.58 4.77
N LEU A 203 -10.15 -1.96 4.12
CA LEU A 203 -10.97 -1.04 3.31
C LEU A 203 -12.06 -0.33 4.12
N GLY A 204 -12.46 -0.90 5.24
CA GLY A 204 -13.65 -0.46 5.98
C GLY A 204 -14.93 -0.79 5.21
N CYS A 205 -15.84 0.16 5.06
CA CYS A 205 -17.09 -0.03 4.30
C CYS A 205 -16.96 0.32 2.81
N TRP A 206 -17.70 -0.36 1.95
CA TRP A 206 -17.82 0.00 0.52
C TRP A 206 -18.90 1.08 0.26
N ASN A 207 -19.92 1.13 1.12
CA ASN A 207 -21.05 2.05 0.98
C ASN A 207 -20.59 3.50 1.19
N PRO A 208 -20.77 4.42 0.21
CA PRO A 208 -20.33 5.82 0.33
C PRO A 208 -20.99 6.59 1.47
N GLY A 209 -22.22 6.23 1.84
CA GLY A 209 -22.91 6.86 2.96
C GLY A 209 -22.45 6.35 4.33
N CYS A 210 -21.53 5.38 4.41
CA CYS A 210 -21.09 4.83 5.67
C CYS A 210 -19.83 5.54 6.20
N THR A 211 -19.87 5.97 7.45
CA THR A 211 -18.74 6.59 8.15
C THR A 211 -17.55 5.66 8.35
N SER A 212 -17.74 4.34 8.23
CA SER A 212 -16.65 3.37 8.26
C SER A 212 -15.97 3.17 6.91
N ARG A 213 -16.39 3.86 5.83
CA ARG A 213 -15.65 3.86 4.56
C ARG A 213 -14.38 4.68 4.74
N LEU A 214 -13.21 4.13 4.38
CA LEU A 214 -11.92 4.80 4.59
C LEU A 214 -11.30 5.35 3.31
N TRP A 215 -11.96 5.20 2.15
CA TRP A 215 -11.39 5.52 0.83
C TRP A 215 -12.37 6.23 -0.10
N TRP A 216 -11.84 7.08 -0.97
CA TRP A 216 -12.59 7.76 -2.03
C TRP A 216 -12.56 6.97 -3.33
N ARG A 217 -11.39 6.46 -3.70
CA ARG A 217 -11.17 5.75 -4.96
C ARG A 217 -10.56 4.38 -4.71
N LEU A 218 -11.01 3.42 -5.49
CA LEU A 218 -10.35 2.14 -5.69
C LEU A 218 -9.74 2.18 -7.09
N PHE A 219 -8.50 1.75 -7.28
CA PHE A 219 -7.89 1.68 -8.60
C PHE A 219 -7.92 0.23 -9.12
N CYS A 220 -8.33 0.07 -10.37
CA CYS A 220 -8.30 -1.23 -11.04
C CYS A 220 -6.84 -1.69 -11.21
N PRO A 221 -6.42 -2.86 -10.66
CA PRO A 221 -5.07 -3.35 -10.84
C PRO A 221 -4.76 -3.70 -12.31
N TYR A 222 -5.76 -3.87 -13.17
CA TYR A 222 -5.53 -4.25 -14.56
C TYR A 222 -5.37 -3.08 -15.53
N CYS A 223 -5.95 -1.90 -15.23
CA CYS A 223 -5.90 -0.76 -16.15
C CYS A 223 -5.73 0.61 -15.48
N ASP A 224 -5.48 0.63 -14.16
CA ASP A 224 -5.31 1.82 -13.32
C ASP A 224 -6.50 2.80 -13.31
N HIS A 225 -7.65 2.38 -13.84
CA HIS A 225 -8.85 3.20 -13.81
C HIS A 225 -9.35 3.37 -12.38
N ALA A 226 -9.58 4.62 -11.98
CA ALA A 226 -10.22 4.93 -10.72
C ALA A 226 -11.71 4.54 -10.77
N ILE A 227 -12.08 3.56 -9.95
CA ILE A 227 -13.46 3.11 -9.79
C ILE A 227 -14.09 3.92 -8.67
N HIS A 228 -15.14 4.65 -9.02
CA HIS A 228 -15.94 5.42 -8.09
C HIS A 228 -17.08 4.53 -7.57
N ALA A 229 -16.94 3.98 -6.37
CA ALA A 229 -18.07 3.27 -5.75
C ALA A 229 -19.17 4.28 -5.37
N PHE A 230 -20.31 4.16 -6.06
CA PHE A 230 -21.53 4.99 -6.02
C PHE A 230 -22.24 5.05 -4.67
#